data_AF-A0A6C0LXK4-F1
#
_entry.id   AF-A0A6C0LXK4-F1
#
_cell.length_a   1.000
_cell.length_b   1.000
_cell.length_c   1.000
_cell.angle_alpha   90.00
_cell.angle_beta   90.00
_cell.angle_gamma   90.00
#
_symmetry.space_group_name_H-M   'P 1'
#
loop_
_entity.id
_entity.type
_entity.pdbx_description
1 polymer ?
#
loop_
_entity_poly.entity_id
_entity_poly.type
_entity_poly.pdbx_seq_one_letter_code
_entity_poly.pdbx_strand_id
1 'polypeptide(L)'
;MDKSIIDDERTSSNFKGITYSGFKCSTVMQRLADAMINERLENACYWCAELMCSGHYMELWETLIQFYCKYIHISNPKLSIYMAKKLMRFRENMNDADTAQDQMDFRNDPGFRSLFIEFVVILSVSSKKYTIQSVKVKQEDFNMLTFKDLLHAPDLTFGEKVLHEDDPKELIIAINELAFNLSEKEANTMRAYYWYEWIIEHSKICKKNKQLCRIATRSDIESVLVDDKWATNPVWLVWILLKDISVTRGKMHEKIIDSLFQIFSFRYTDGCNTKRRVVVYFAIAILTTNIVFSEYEIIKDKRVLSCVLSQMNGVFTQVKEHGNRIKQAKEQEMNNNIEDSSSKSSQIADIQNDLFGIPGDVSQNEKKTRQNNKKSNAENTIIKDATNDIFSTDFLPRV
;
A
#
# COMPACT_ATOMS: atom_id res chain seq x y z
N MET A 1 8.73 30.09 18.07
CA MET A 1 8.82 28.72 17.53
C MET A 1 8.16 28.71 16.16
N ASP A 2 8.74 27.99 15.19
CA ASP A 2 8.12 27.79 13.89
C ASP A 2 6.79 27.02 14.08
N LYS A 3 5.68 27.63 13.63
CA LYS A 3 4.32 27.10 13.83
C LYS A 3 4.10 25.78 13.09
N SER A 4 4.92 25.48 12.09
CA SER A 4 4.82 24.26 11.28
C SER A 4 5.47 23.04 11.92
N ILE A 5 6.22 23.21 13.02
CA ILE A 5 6.86 22.09 13.73
C ILE A 5 5.79 21.28 14.44
N ILE A 6 5.77 19.96 14.20
CA ILE A 6 4.88 19.02 14.86
C ILE A 6 5.56 18.55 16.16
N ASP A 7 5.08 19.08 17.28
CA ASP A 7 5.49 18.82 18.66
C ASP A 7 4.42 17.95 19.35
N ASP A 8 4.40 16.66 19.03
CA ASP A 8 3.39 15.73 19.52
C ASP A 8 4.04 14.56 20.26
N GLU A 9 3.60 14.33 21.50
CA GLU A 9 4.11 13.30 22.42
C GLU A 9 3.64 11.86 22.08
N ARG A 10 2.65 11.71 21.19
CA ARG A 10 2.16 10.39 20.77
C ARG A 10 3.24 9.67 19.98
N THR A 11 3.43 8.39 20.28
CA THR A 11 4.38 7.50 19.60
C THR A 11 3.74 6.87 18.35
N SER A 12 4.57 6.24 17.51
CA SER A 12 4.10 5.46 16.34
C SER A 12 3.02 4.44 16.69
N SER A 13 3.04 3.87 17.89
CA SER A 13 2.02 2.92 18.35
C SER A 13 0.63 3.55 18.52
N ASN A 14 0.57 4.82 18.92
CA ASN A 14 -0.68 5.56 19.10
C ASN A 14 -1.35 5.90 17.76
N PHE A 15 -0.58 5.96 16.68
CA PHE A 15 -1.08 6.22 15.33
C PHE A 15 -1.48 4.97 14.57
N LYS A 16 -1.46 3.78 15.18
CA LYS A 16 -1.81 2.53 14.50
C LYS A 16 -3.22 2.60 13.90
N GLY A 17 -3.30 2.68 12.57
CA GLY A 17 -4.55 2.76 11.81
C GLY A 17 -5.26 4.12 11.84
N ILE A 18 -4.72 5.13 12.52
CA ILE A 18 -5.30 6.47 12.63
C ILE A 18 -4.28 7.58 12.32
N THR A 19 -4.73 8.69 11.75
CA THR A 19 -3.85 9.81 11.38
C THR A 19 -3.67 10.82 12.52
N TYR A 20 -2.90 11.88 12.27
CA TYR A 20 -2.59 12.91 13.25
C TYR A 20 -3.83 13.50 13.95
N SER A 21 -4.83 13.85 13.16
CA SER A 21 -6.12 14.40 13.57
C SER A 21 -7.14 13.32 13.99
N GLY A 22 -6.77 12.03 13.92
CA GLY A 22 -7.59 10.90 14.36
C GLY A 22 -8.52 10.31 13.29
N PHE A 23 -8.29 10.59 12.00
CA PHE A 23 -9.03 9.94 10.91
C PHE A 23 -8.54 8.51 10.69
N LYS A 24 -9.38 7.63 10.15
CA LYS A 24 -8.93 6.29 9.71
C LYS A 24 -7.92 6.44 8.57
N CYS A 25 -6.76 5.78 8.68
CA CYS A 25 -5.69 5.88 7.70
C CYS A 25 -6.16 5.50 6.27
N SER A 26 -6.94 4.42 6.13
CA SER A 26 -7.51 3.99 4.85
C SER A 26 -8.41 5.04 4.20
N THR A 27 -9.18 5.80 5.00
CA THR A 27 -10.01 6.90 4.50
C THR A 27 -9.15 8.05 3.99
N VAL A 28 -8.08 8.40 4.71
CA VAL A 28 -7.17 9.47 4.28
C VAL A 28 -6.42 9.09 2.99
N MET A 29 -5.96 7.85 2.84
CA MET A 29 -5.38 7.35 1.59
C MET A 29 -6.35 7.50 0.40
N GLN A 30 -7.63 7.17 0.60
CA GLN A 30 -8.65 7.35 -0.43
C GLN A 30 -8.87 8.84 -0.75
N ARG A 31 -8.97 9.69 0.28
CA ARG A 31 -9.14 11.15 0.09
C ARG A 31 -7.95 11.79 -0.62
N LEU A 32 -6.73 11.33 -0.35
CA LEU A 32 -5.53 11.75 -1.05
C LEU A 32 -5.60 11.38 -2.54
N ALA A 33 -5.91 10.12 -2.85
CA ALA A 33 -6.08 9.68 -4.24
C ALA A 33 -7.21 10.45 -4.96
N ASP A 34 -8.34 10.67 -4.29
CA ASP A 34 -9.48 11.43 -4.82
C ASP A 34 -9.14 12.92 -5.01
N ALA A 35 -8.29 13.50 -4.18
CA ALA A 35 -7.84 14.87 -4.37
C ALA A 35 -6.89 14.98 -5.58
N MET A 36 -5.94 14.03 -5.73
CA MET A 36 -5.01 14.00 -6.86
C MET A 36 -5.71 13.73 -8.20
N ILE A 37 -6.70 12.82 -8.25
CA ILE A 37 -7.44 12.54 -9.49
C ILE A 37 -8.24 13.77 -9.95
N ASN A 38 -8.80 14.53 -9.00
CA ASN A 38 -9.56 15.74 -9.24
C ASN A 38 -8.70 17.01 -9.27
N GLU A 39 -7.37 16.88 -9.26
CA GLU A 39 -6.41 17.99 -9.35
C GLU A 39 -6.57 19.06 -8.25
N ARG A 40 -7.14 18.69 -7.10
CA ARG A 40 -7.31 19.56 -5.93
C ARG A 40 -6.04 19.57 -5.09
N LEU A 41 -5.04 20.33 -5.55
CA LEU A 41 -3.68 20.33 -4.97
C LEU A 41 -3.63 20.63 -3.47
N GLU A 42 -4.31 21.68 -3.00
CA GLU A 42 -4.32 22.03 -1.58
C GLU A 42 -4.84 20.88 -0.70
N ASN A 43 -5.95 20.26 -1.12
CA ASN A 43 -6.52 19.10 -0.42
C ASN A 43 -5.57 17.90 -0.48
N ALA A 44 -4.93 17.64 -1.62
CA ALA A 44 -3.99 16.54 -1.76
C ALA A 44 -2.77 16.75 -0.85
N CYS A 45 -2.21 17.95 -0.82
CA CYS A 45 -1.12 18.31 0.08
C CYS A 45 -1.54 18.20 1.55
N TYR A 46 -2.76 18.60 1.91
CA TYR A 46 -3.31 18.44 3.26
C TYR A 46 -3.35 16.97 3.67
N TRP A 47 -3.97 16.09 2.87
CA TRP A 47 -4.06 14.66 3.20
C TRP A 47 -2.70 13.95 3.21
N CYS A 48 -1.76 14.41 2.38
CA CYS A 48 -0.38 13.97 2.44
C CYS A 48 0.29 14.36 3.77
N ALA A 49 0.19 15.62 4.17
CA ALA A 49 0.74 16.12 5.42
C ALA A 49 0.09 15.43 6.64
N GLU A 50 -1.20 15.15 6.59
CA GLU A 50 -1.95 14.41 7.61
C GLU A 50 -1.37 13.00 7.85
N LEU A 51 -1.02 12.26 6.79
CA LEU A 51 -0.35 10.96 6.89
C LEU A 51 1.08 11.08 7.44
N MET A 52 1.84 12.05 6.94
CA MET A 52 3.21 12.31 7.37
C MET A 52 3.30 12.68 8.85
N CYS A 53 2.41 13.54 9.35
CA CYS A 53 2.40 13.97 10.75
C CYS A 53 2.19 12.80 11.73
N SER A 54 1.54 11.72 11.28
CA SER A 54 1.34 10.46 12.00
C SER A 54 2.34 9.34 11.66
N GLY A 55 3.35 9.60 10.82
CA GLY A 55 4.37 8.61 10.45
C GLY A 55 3.93 7.51 9.47
N HIS A 56 2.78 7.66 8.79
CA HIS A 56 2.23 6.65 7.84
C HIS A 56 2.91 6.70 6.47
N TYR A 57 4.24 6.66 6.45
CA TYR A 57 5.03 6.81 5.23
C TYR A 57 4.87 5.62 4.27
N MET A 58 4.69 4.40 4.78
CA MET A 58 4.53 3.21 3.96
C MET A 58 3.19 3.22 3.21
N GLU A 59 2.12 3.62 3.90
CA GLU A 59 0.79 3.82 3.33
C GLU A 59 0.78 4.97 2.31
N LEU A 60 1.51 6.04 2.60
CA LEU A 60 1.69 7.16 1.68
C LEU A 60 2.41 6.72 0.39
N TRP A 61 3.57 6.05 0.50
CA TRP A 61 4.28 5.51 -0.66
C TRP A 61 3.42 4.57 -1.49
N GLU A 62 2.70 3.66 -0.84
CA GLU A 62 1.79 2.77 -1.55
C GLU A 62 0.72 3.57 -2.30
N THR A 63 0.12 4.57 -1.67
CA THR A 63 -0.91 5.41 -2.32
C THR A 63 -0.35 6.10 -3.56
N LEU A 64 0.87 6.65 -3.47
CA LEU A 64 1.53 7.33 -4.59
C LEU A 64 1.90 6.35 -5.72
N ILE A 65 2.46 5.18 -5.39
CA ILE A 65 2.82 4.13 -6.36
C ILE A 65 1.57 3.63 -7.09
N GLN A 66 0.51 3.33 -6.33
CA GLN A 66 -0.76 2.87 -6.89
C GLN A 66 -1.38 3.92 -7.80
N PHE A 67 -1.43 5.19 -7.36
CA PHE A 67 -1.96 6.27 -8.17
C PHE A 67 -1.18 6.43 -9.48
N TYR A 68 0.16 6.46 -9.38
CA TYR A 68 1.04 6.59 -10.52
C TYR A 68 0.82 5.47 -11.54
N CYS A 69 0.91 4.22 -11.11
CA CYS A 69 0.84 3.08 -12.02
C CYS A 69 -0.59 2.82 -12.53
N LYS A 70 -1.63 3.24 -11.80
CA LYS A 70 -3.03 3.01 -12.21
C LYS A 70 -3.57 4.08 -13.15
N TYR A 71 -3.24 5.35 -12.93
CA TYR A 71 -3.86 6.47 -13.63
C TYR A 71 -2.92 7.22 -14.59
N ILE A 72 -1.60 7.16 -14.41
CA ILE A 72 -0.63 7.90 -15.23
C ILE A 72 0.16 6.95 -16.12
N HIS A 73 0.92 6.02 -15.53
CA HIS A 73 1.68 4.96 -16.20
C HIS A 73 2.43 5.47 -17.45
N ILE A 74 2.12 4.94 -18.64
CA ILE A 74 2.80 5.26 -19.91
C ILE A 74 2.62 6.72 -20.34
N SER A 75 1.75 7.51 -19.69
CA SER A 75 1.67 8.96 -19.92
C SER A 75 2.82 9.75 -19.31
N ASN A 76 3.59 9.18 -18.37
CA ASN A 76 4.80 9.81 -17.83
C ASN A 76 5.85 8.75 -17.47
N PRO A 77 6.37 7.99 -18.46
CA PRO A 77 7.17 6.80 -18.21
C PRO A 77 8.49 7.10 -17.48
N LYS A 78 9.07 8.29 -17.67
CA LYS A 78 10.32 8.71 -17.01
C LYS A 78 10.17 8.94 -15.51
N LEU A 79 8.93 9.17 -15.03
CA LEU A 79 8.67 9.38 -13.61
C LEU A 79 8.98 8.14 -12.76
N SER A 80 8.97 6.93 -13.34
CA SER A 80 9.35 5.71 -12.61
C SER A 80 10.80 5.76 -12.14
N ILE A 81 11.70 6.25 -12.99
CA ILE A 81 13.14 6.39 -12.68
C ILE A 81 13.34 7.36 -11.52
N TYR A 82 12.65 8.50 -11.57
CA TYR A 82 12.71 9.48 -10.50
C TYR A 82 12.12 8.95 -9.19
N MET A 83 10.95 8.33 -9.26
CA MET A 83 10.27 7.72 -8.12
C MET A 83 11.13 6.64 -7.46
N ALA A 84 11.71 5.72 -8.23
CA ALA A 84 12.58 4.68 -7.72
C ALA A 84 13.81 5.26 -7.02
N LYS A 85 14.51 6.22 -7.65
CA LYS A 85 15.68 6.89 -7.02
C LYS A 85 15.32 7.52 -5.67
N LYS A 86 14.17 8.18 -5.59
CA LYS A 86 13.71 8.82 -4.36
C LYS A 86 13.26 7.81 -3.31
N LEU A 87 12.59 6.74 -3.73
CA LEU A 87 12.18 5.64 -2.86
C LEU A 87 13.39 4.94 -2.24
N MET A 88 14.45 4.73 -3.01
CA MET A 88 15.70 4.15 -2.52
C MET A 88 16.39 5.03 -1.48
N ARG A 89 16.48 6.35 -1.73
CA ARG A 89 17.00 7.30 -0.74
C ARG A 89 16.13 7.38 0.52
N PHE A 90 14.81 7.33 0.35
CA PHE A 90 13.89 7.24 1.49
C PHE A 90 14.15 5.98 2.32
N ARG A 91 14.38 4.84 1.65
CA ARG A 91 14.75 3.58 2.31
C ARG A 91 16.03 3.78 3.12
N GLU A 92 17.10 4.26 2.50
CA GLU A 92 18.39 4.51 3.19
C GLU A 92 18.18 5.36 4.45
N ASN A 93 17.54 6.52 4.32
CA ASN A 93 17.26 7.40 5.47
C ASN A 93 16.44 6.72 6.59
N MET A 94 15.45 5.91 6.24
CA MET A 94 14.62 5.20 7.22
C MET A 94 15.41 4.10 7.95
N ASN A 95 16.37 3.48 7.26
CA ASN A 95 17.22 2.42 7.82
C ASN A 95 18.30 2.99 8.72
N ASP A 96 18.77 4.20 8.42
CA ASP A 96 19.80 4.91 9.19
C ASP A 96 19.25 5.53 10.48
N ALA A 97 17.93 5.54 10.67
CA ALA A 97 17.28 6.02 11.88
C ALA A 97 17.36 4.96 13.00
N ASP A 98 17.87 5.35 14.16
CA ASP A 98 18.14 4.45 15.29
C ASP A 98 16.87 3.89 15.94
N THR A 99 15.79 4.69 15.96
CA THR A 99 14.52 4.32 16.60
C THR A 99 13.31 4.56 15.70
N ALA A 100 12.21 3.87 16.01
CA ALA A 100 10.91 4.13 15.38
C ALA A 100 10.39 5.56 15.61
N GLN A 101 10.88 6.24 16.66
CA GLN A 101 10.56 7.64 16.91
C GLN A 101 11.36 8.56 15.98
N ASP A 102 12.66 8.30 15.78
CA ASP A 102 13.49 9.06 14.83
C ASP A 102 12.92 8.97 13.41
N GLN A 103 12.45 7.78 13.01
CA GLN A 103 11.73 7.59 11.74
C GLN A 103 10.46 8.45 11.65
N MET A 104 9.74 8.62 12.76
CA MET A 104 8.54 9.45 12.80
C MET A 104 8.89 10.94 12.74
N ASP A 105 10.01 11.34 13.35
CA ASP A 105 10.47 12.73 13.43
C ASP A 105 10.92 13.32 12.09
N PHE A 106 11.14 12.48 11.06
CA PHE A 106 11.22 12.93 9.66
C PHE A 106 9.99 13.76 9.20
N ARG A 107 8.88 13.75 9.95
CA ARG A 107 7.72 14.62 9.71
C ARG A 107 8.06 16.10 9.82
N ASN A 108 9.14 16.43 10.52
CA ASN A 108 9.68 17.78 10.68
C ASN A 108 10.89 18.04 9.78
N ASP A 109 11.43 17.03 9.09
CA ASP A 109 12.54 17.21 8.15
C ASP A 109 12.06 17.89 6.86
N PRO A 110 12.62 19.06 6.48
CA PRO A 110 12.22 19.78 5.28
C PRO A 110 12.42 18.97 3.98
N GLY A 111 13.42 18.08 3.94
CA GLY A 111 13.70 17.21 2.81
C GLY A 111 12.59 16.18 2.60
N PHE A 112 12.12 15.53 3.66
CA PHE A 112 10.98 14.61 3.63
C PHE A 112 9.67 15.32 3.30
N ARG A 113 9.41 16.49 3.89
CA ARG A 113 8.23 17.31 3.55
C ARG A 113 8.22 17.66 2.06
N SER A 114 9.34 18.17 1.56
CA SER A 114 9.47 18.54 0.16
C SER A 114 9.30 17.32 -0.75
N LEU A 115 9.88 16.17 -0.39
CA LEU A 115 9.82 14.93 -1.15
C LEU A 115 8.39 14.49 -1.45
N PHE A 116 7.56 14.37 -0.43
CA PHE A 116 6.20 13.86 -0.59
C PHE A 116 5.26 14.90 -1.20
N ILE A 117 5.38 16.16 -0.81
CA ILE A 117 4.60 17.26 -1.41
C ILE A 117 4.93 17.39 -2.90
N GLU A 118 6.20 17.27 -3.28
CA GLU A 118 6.62 17.26 -4.67
C GLU A 118 5.97 16.12 -5.45
N PHE A 119 6.00 14.87 -4.94
CA PHE A 119 5.32 13.76 -5.62
C PHE A 119 3.82 13.98 -5.77
N VAL A 120 3.15 14.49 -4.72
CA VAL A 120 1.72 14.79 -4.78
C VAL A 120 1.42 15.81 -5.88
N VAL A 121 2.22 16.88 -6.00
CA VAL A 121 2.05 17.88 -7.05
C VAL A 121 2.30 17.25 -8.42
N ILE A 122 3.44 16.57 -8.62
CA ILE A 122 3.81 15.94 -9.89
C ILE A 122 2.73 14.98 -10.37
N LEU A 123 2.23 14.11 -9.48
CA LEU A 123 1.20 13.12 -9.82
C LEU A 123 -0.15 13.79 -10.10
N SER A 124 -0.50 14.83 -9.34
CA SER A 124 -1.76 15.56 -9.56
C SER A 124 -1.80 16.28 -10.91
N VAL A 125 -0.67 16.88 -11.35
CA VAL A 125 -0.60 17.65 -12.60
C VAL A 125 -0.14 16.83 -13.82
N SER A 126 0.33 15.60 -13.61
CA SER A 126 0.69 14.70 -14.71
C SER A 126 -0.54 14.36 -15.55
N SER A 127 -0.37 14.14 -16.85
CA SER A 127 -1.47 13.71 -17.72
C SER A 127 -1.95 12.30 -17.33
N LYS A 128 -3.25 12.17 -17.09
CA LYS A 128 -3.91 10.89 -16.74
C LYS A 128 -4.20 10.15 -18.05
N LYS A 129 -4.08 8.83 -18.05
CA LYS A 129 -4.49 7.97 -19.17
C LYS A 129 -5.73 7.15 -18.79
N TYR A 130 -6.08 6.16 -19.61
CA TYR A 130 -7.07 5.17 -19.22
C TYR A 130 -6.69 4.53 -17.88
N THR A 131 -7.70 4.31 -17.04
CA THR A 131 -7.50 3.64 -15.76
C THR A 131 -7.21 2.17 -16.02
N ILE A 132 -6.07 1.70 -15.52
CA ILE A 132 -5.71 0.29 -15.58
C ILE A 132 -6.68 -0.52 -14.71
N GLN A 133 -7.26 -1.57 -15.27
CA GLN A 133 -8.15 -2.50 -14.59
C GLN A 133 -7.52 -3.90 -14.56
N SER A 134 -7.78 -4.66 -13.50
CA SER A 134 -7.32 -6.04 -13.37
C SER A 134 -7.99 -6.94 -14.42
N VAL A 135 -7.19 -7.72 -15.14
CA VAL A 135 -7.69 -8.82 -15.97
C VAL A 135 -8.15 -9.95 -15.06
N LYS A 136 -9.27 -10.58 -15.40
CA LYS A 136 -9.82 -11.72 -14.65
C LYS A 136 -9.45 -13.02 -15.37
N VAL A 137 -8.90 -13.97 -14.62
CA VAL A 137 -8.70 -15.35 -15.06
C VAL A 137 -9.81 -16.20 -14.47
N LYS A 138 -10.48 -16.98 -15.30
CA LYS A 138 -11.59 -17.81 -14.85
C LYS A 138 -11.04 -19.11 -14.26
N GLN A 139 -11.80 -19.71 -13.35
CA GLN A 139 -11.40 -21.00 -12.76
C GLN A 139 -11.37 -22.14 -13.81
N GLU A 140 -12.20 -22.05 -14.84
CA GLU A 140 -12.20 -22.99 -15.97
C GLU A 140 -10.90 -22.94 -16.79
N ASP A 141 -10.14 -21.85 -16.73
CA ASP A 141 -8.89 -21.67 -17.47
C ASP A 141 -7.73 -22.49 -16.89
N PHE A 142 -7.93 -23.14 -15.73
CA PHE A 142 -6.97 -24.08 -15.14
C PHE A 142 -7.27 -25.54 -15.51
N ASN A 143 -8.32 -25.79 -16.31
CA ASN A 143 -8.62 -27.12 -16.85
C ASN A 143 -7.83 -27.35 -18.14
N MET A 144 -7.08 -28.45 -18.21
CA MET A 144 -6.26 -28.82 -19.37
C MET A 144 -7.04 -28.89 -20.69
N LEU A 145 -8.34 -29.22 -20.66
CA LEU A 145 -9.17 -29.34 -21.87
C LEU A 145 -9.47 -27.98 -22.52
N THR A 146 -9.69 -26.94 -21.72
CA THR A 146 -9.94 -25.56 -22.18
C THR A 146 -8.64 -24.78 -22.34
N PHE A 147 -7.58 -25.18 -21.62
CA PHE A 147 -6.29 -24.51 -21.62
C PHE A 147 -5.65 -24.43 -23.02
N LYS A 148 -5.82 -25.46 -23.86
CA LYS A 148 -5.22 -25.48 -25.22
C LYS A 148 -5.70 -24.31 -26.08
N ASP A 149 -6.97 -23.91 -25.93
CA ASP A 149 -7.59 -22.89 -26.78
C ASP A 149 -7.09 -21.48 -26.42
N LEU A 150 -6.42 -21.36 -25.27
CA LEU A 150 -5.81 -20.13 -24.79
C LEU A 150 -4.37 -19.96 -25.32
N LEU A 151 -3.72 -21.00 -25.84
CA LEU A 151 -2.33 -20.98 -26.28
C LEU A 151 -2.21 -20.37 -27.69
N HIS A 152 -1.22 -19.51 -27.89
CA HIS A 152 -0.98 -18.82 -29.17
C HIS A 152 0.50 -18.86 -29.59
N ALA A 153 1.42 -19.12 -28.67
CA ALA A 153 2.83 -19.26 -29.00
C ALA A 153 3.04 -20.48 -29.92
N PRO A 154 3.83 -20.35 -31.00
CA PRO A 154 4.00 -21.42 -31.97
C PRO A 154 4.86 -22.58 -31.45
N ASP A 155 5.72 -22.31 -30.46
CA ASP A 155 6.64 -23.25 -29.84
C ASP A 155 7.02 -22.75 -28.43
N LEU A 156 7.85 -23.51 -27.71
CA LEU A 156 8.27 -23.22 -26.34
C LEU A 156 9.54 -22.36 -26.22
N THR A 157 10.10 -21.88 -27.35
CA THR A 157 11.44 -21.26 -27.36
C THR A 157 11.47 -19.84 -26.77
N PHE A 158 10.32 -19.19 -26.59
CA PHE A 158 10.25 -17.81 -26.12
C PHE A 158 10.58 -17.69 -24.62
N GLY A 159 10.20 -18.68 -23.81
CA GLY A 159 10.41 -18.68 -22.36
C GLY A 159 11.69 -19.38 -21.88
N GLU A 160 12.38 -20.11 -22.76
CA GLU A 160 13.49 -21.02 -22.39
C GLU A 160 14.62 -20.34 -21.61
N LYS A 161 15.01 -19.12 -21.99
CA LYS A 161 16.12 -18.40 -21.35
C LYS A 161 15.88 -18.05 -19.87
N VAL A 162 14.63 -18.01 -19.45
CA VAL A 162 14.23 -17.55 -18.11
C VAL A 162 14.09 -18.72 -17.13
N LEU A 163 13.76 -19.90 -17.66
CA LEU A 163 13.42 -21.09 -16.87
C LEU A 163 14.68 -21.89 -16.51
N HIS A 164 14.75 -22.37 -15.28
CA HIS A 164 15.73 -23.36 -14.83
C HIS A 164 15.08 -24.75 -14.76
N GLU A 165 15.92 -25.81 -14.77
CA GLU A 165 15.46 -27.20 -14.66
C GLU A 165 14.71 -27.49 -13.35
N ASP A 166 15.07 -26.78 -12.28
CA ASP A 166 14.46 -26.88 -10.95
C ASP A 166 13.16 -26.06 -10.81
N ASP A 167 12.78 -25.27 -11.82
CA ASP A 167 11.54 -24.49 -11.77
C ASP A 167 10.32 -25.39 -12.05
N PRO A 168 9.13 -25.06 -11.50
CA PRO A 168 7.92 -25.85 -11.71
C PRO A 168 7.55 -25.96 -13.20
N LYS A 169 7.48 -27.20 -13.71
CA LYS A 169 7.18 -27.48 -15.12
C LYS A 169 5.81 -26.96 -15.55
N GLU A 170 4.88 -26.84 -14.61
CA GLU A 170 3.54 -26.30 -14.80
C GLU A 170 3.56 -24.84 -15.24
N LEU A 171 4.63 -24.09 -14.95
CA LEU A 171 4.77 -22.69 -15.33
C LEU A 171 5.38 -22.49 -16.73
N ILE A 172 5.98 -23.52 -17.33
CA ILE A 172 6.70 -23.42 -18.61
C ILE A 172 5.81 -22.81 -19.69
N ILE A 173 4.59 -23.33 -19.84
CA ILE A 173 3.68 -22.87 -20.89
C ILE A 173 3.24 -21.43 -20.64
N ALA A 174 2.90 -21.07 -19.40
CA ALA A 174 2.44 -19.73 -19.05
C ALA A 174 3.55 -18.67 -19.23
N ILE A 175 4.79 -19.00 -18.85
CA ILE A 175 5.95 -18.12 -19.05
C ILE A 175 6.28 -17.98 -20.52
N ASN A 176 6.23 -19.07 -21.29
CA ASN A 176 6.46 -19.03 -22.73
C ASN A 176 5.40 -18.18 -23.46
N GLU A 177 4.13 -18.35 -23.11
CA GLU A 177 3.04 -17.53 -23.64
C GLU A 177 3.22 -16.06 -23.27
N LEU A 178 3.57 -15.75 -22.01
CA LEU A 178 3.87 -14.38 -21.61
C LEU A 178 5.02 -13.80 -22.45
N ALA A 179 6.10 -14.57 -22.64
CA ALA A 179 7.26 -14.17 -23.44
C ALA A 179 6.89 -13.93 -24.91
N PHE A 180 6.06 -14.79 -25.51
CA PHE A 180 5.55 -14.61 -26.86
C PHE A 180 4.77 -13.30 -26.99
N ASN A 181 3.84 -13.02 -26.06
CA ASN A 181 3.02 -11.80 -26.08
C ASN A 181 3.83 -10.52 -25.78
N LEU A 182 5.02 -10.63 -25.15
CA LEU A 182 5.95 -9.51 -24.94
C LEU A 182 6.96 -9.34 -26.10
N SER A 183 7.08 -10.34 -26.97
CA SER A 183 8.02 -10.34 -28.09
C SER A 183 7.67 -9.27 -29.13
N GLU A 184 8.65 -8.89 -29.95
CA GLU A 184 8.43 -7.96 -31.07
C GLU A 184 7.43 -8.49 -32.10
N LYS A 185 7.26 -9.81 -32.19
CA LYS A 185 6.38 -10.46 -33.17
C LYS A 185 4.90 -10.22 -32.87
N GLU A 186 4.52 -10.22 -31.60
CA GLU A 186 3.11 -10.16 -31.17
C GLU A 186 2.78 -8.87 -30.41
N ALA A 187 3.61 -8.49 -29.42
CA ALA A 187 3.45 -7.28 -28.61
C ALA A 187 2.01 -7.05 -28.07
N ASN A 188 1.36 -8.11 -27.57
CA ASN A 188 -0.03 -8.07 -27.13
C ASN A 188 -0.15 -7.83 -25.62
N THR A 189 -0.39 -6.57 -25.25
CA THR A 189 -0.50 -6.12 -23.85
C THR A 189 -1.56 -6.90 -23.05
N MET A 190 -2.76 -7.08 -23.61
CA MET A 190 -3.89 -7.67 -22.87
C MET A 190 -3.68 -9.15 -22.59
N ARG A 191 -3.12 -9.88 -23.55
CA ARG A 191 -2.75 -11.29 -23.36
C ARG A 191 -1.58 -11.44 -22.40
N ALA A 192 -0.60 -10.53 -22.44
CA ALA A 192 0.48 -10.51 -21.44
C ALA A 192 -0.06 -10.25 -20.01
N TYR A 193 -1.01 -9.32 -19.84
CA TYR A 193 -1.69 -9.14 -18.55
C TYR A 193 -2.41 -10.40 -18.09
N TYR A 194 -3.11 -11.08 -19.00
CA TYR A 194 -3.79 -12.34 -18.71
C TYR A 194 -2.81 -13.40 -18.19
N TRP A 195 -1.68 -13.62 -18.87
CA TRP A 195 -0.71 -14.65 -18.46
C TRP A 195 -0.02 -14.32 -17.14
N TYR A 196 0.23 -13.05 -16.86
CA TYR A 196 0.64 -12.63 -15.52
C TYR A 196 -0.40 -13.01 -14.46
N GLU A 197 -1.67 -12.67 -14.67
CA GLU A 197 -2.73 -13.00 -13.71
C GLU A 197 -2.88 -14.52 -13.56
N TRP A 198 -2.72 -15.28 -14.64
CA TRP A 198 -2.79 -16.73 -14.61
C TRP A 198 -1.70 -17.31 -13.71
N ILE A 199 -0.45 -16.82 -13.82
CA ILE A 199 0.67 -17.26 -12.97
C ILE A 199 0.39 -16.95 -11.48
N ILE A 200 -0.10 -15.75 -11.19
CA ILE A 200 -0.42 -15.34 -9.81
C ILE A 200 -1.56 -16.17 -9.22
N GLU A 201 -2.64 -16.40 -9.98
CA GLU A 201 -3.78 -17.19 -9.54
C GLU A 201 -3.45 -18.68 -9.44
N HIS A 202 -2.65 -19.23 -10.36
CA HIS A 202 -2.15 -20.61 -10.28
C HIS A 202 -1.37 -20.84 -8.99
N SER A 203 -0.45 -19.92 -8.65
CA SER A 203 0.32 -20.00 -7.40
C SER A 203 -0.59 -20.01 -6.16
N LYS A 204 -1.66 -19.21 -6.15
CA LYS A 204 -2.66 -19.22 -5.07
C LYS A 204 -3.42 -20.56 -4.99
N ILE A 205 -3.80 -21.13 -6.13
CA ILE A 205 -4.48 -22.43 -6.20
C ILE A 205 -3.57 -23.53 -5.65
N CYS A 206 -2.30 -23.60 -6.08
CA CYS A 206 -1.34 -24.57 -5.55
C CYS A 206 -1.17 -24.42 -4.03
N LYS A 207 -1.02 -23.19 -3.54
CA LYS A 207 -0.92 -22.91 -2.10
C LYS A 207 -2.15 -23.38 -1.32
N LYS A 208 -3.36 -23.14 -1.85
CA LYS A 208 -4.63 -23.62 -1.27
C LYS A 208 -4.70 -25.16 -1.25
N ASN A 209 -4.19 -25.79 -2.30
CA ASN A 209 -4.16 -27.24 -2.46
C ASN A 209 -2.96 -27.92 -1.77
N LYS A 210 -2.11 -27.14 -1.06
CA LYS A 210 -0.86 -27.62 -0.43
C LYS A 210 0.13 -28.26 -1.42
N GLN A 211 0.09 -27.82 -2.68
CA GLN A 211 1.05 -28.21 -3.71
C GLN A 211 2.21 -27.22 -3.75
N LEU A 212 3.41 -27.72 -4.03
CA LEU A 212 4.61 -26.89 -4.15
C LEU A 212 4.61 -26.18 -5.52
N CYS A 213 4.52 -24.85 -5.51
CA CYS A 213 4.73 -24.03 -6.70
C CYS A 213 5.73 -22.94 -6.32
N ARG A 214 7.00 -23.35 -6.31
CA ARG A 214 8.15 -22.52 -5.89
C ARG A 214 9.22 -22.64 -6.94
N ILE A 215 9.75 -21.50 -7.38
CA ILE A 215 10.86 -21.45 -8.32
C ILE A 215 12.18 -21.63 -7.57
N ALA A 216 13.23 -22.03 -8.27
CA ALA A 216 14.57 -22.00 -7.70
C ALA A 216 14.97 -20.55 -7.36
N THR A 217 15.81 -20.36 -6.35
CA THR A 217 16.24 -19.02 -5.97
C THR A 217 17.14 -18.41 -7.04
N ARG A 218 17.25 -17.08 -7.06
CA ARG A 218 18.19 -16.34 -7.89
C ARG A 218 18.85 -15.27 -7.02
N SER A 219 20.17 -15.16 -7.12
CA SER A 219 20.97 -14.28 -6.27
C SER A 219 20.64 -12.79 -6.44
N ASP A 220 20.28 -12.37 -7.65
CA ASP A 220 19.86 -11.00 -7.94
C ASP A 220 18.54 -10.62 -7.25
N ILE A 221 17.65 -11.59 -7.07
CA ILE A 221 16.38 -11.41 -6.34
C ILE A 221 16.61 -11.40 -4.84
N GLU A 222 17.35 -12.37 -4.30
CA GLU A 222 17.65 -12.44 -2.87
C GLU A 222 18.27 -11.12 -2.37
N SER A 223 19.17 -10.52 -3.15
CA SER A 223 19.84 -9.26 -2.81
C SER A 223 18.92 -8.05 -2.61
N VAL A 224 17.68 -8.08 -3.15
CA VAL A 224 16.73 -6.96 -3.03
C VAL A 224 15.61 -7.22 -2.03
N LEU A 225 15.51 -8.44 -1.49
CA LEU A 225 14.48 -8.81 -0.53
C LEU A 225 14.91 -8.54 0.90
N VAL A 226 13.92 -8.25 1.74
CA VAL A 226 14.13 -8.15 3.19
C VAL A 226 14.04 -9.54 3.84
N ASP A 227 13.28 -10.45 3.23
CA ASP A 227 13.04 -11.79 3.76
C ASP A 227 13.10 -12.81 2.60
N ASP A 228 14.10 -13.69 2.68
CA ASP A 228 14.44 -14.67 1.65
C ASP A 228 13.35 -15.71 1.43
N LYS A 229 12.41 -15.88 2.38
CA LYS A 229 11.28 -16.81 2.19
C LYS A 229 10.44 -16.46 0.97
N TRP A 230 10.52 -15.21 0.50
CA TRP A 230 9.83 -14.72 -0.66
C TRP A 230 10.59 -14.95 -1.98
N ALA A 231 11.87 -15.31 -1.95
CA ALA A 231 12.72 -15.45 -3.14
C ALA A 231 12.27 -16.55 -4.12
N THR A 232 11.45 -17.50 -3.63
CA THR A 232 10.96 -18.64 -4.42
C THR A 232 9.57 -18.40 -5.05
N ASN A 233 9.05 -17.17 -5.02
CA ASN A 233 7.73 -16.85 -5.57
C ASN A 233 7.72 -16.86 -7.12
N PRO A 234 6.72 -17.48 -7.78
CA PRO A 234 6.63 -17.50 -9.25
C PRO A 234 6.60 -16.14 -9.94
N VAL A 235 6.20 -15.05 -9.27
CA VAL A 235 6.20 -13.70 -9.84
C VAL A 235 7.58 -13.27 -10.33
N TRP A 236 8.63 -13.86 -9.78
CA TRP A 236 9.98 -13.50 -10.14
C TRP A 236 10.39 -13.95 -11.54
N LEU A 237 9.87 -15.07 -12.04
CA LEU A 237 10.06 -15.46 -13.44
C LEU A 237 9.48 -14.40 -14.39
N VAL A 238 8.35 -13.76 -14.00
CA VAL A 238 7.79 -12.64 -14.74
C VAL A 238 8.76 -11.47 -14.76
N TRP A 239 9.36 -11.09 -13.63
CA TRP A 239 10.31 -9.98 -13.57
C TRP A 239 11.62 -10.26 -14.31
N ILE A 240 12.15 -11.48 -14.22
CA ILE A 240 13.33 -11.90 -14.97
C ILE A 240 13.06 -11.78 -16.47
N LEU A 241 11.90 -12.27 -16.94
CA LEU A 241 11.48 -12.14 -18.32
C LEU A 241 11.32 -10.67 -18.77
N LEU A 242 10.68 -9.83 -17.95
CA LEU A 242 10.51 -8.41 -18.24
C LEU A 242 11.88 -7.71 -18.37
N LYS A 243 12.84 -8.03 -17.49
CA LYS A 243 14.20 -7.50 -17.55
C LYS A 243 14.94 -7.95 -18.81
N ASP A 244 14.94 -9.24 -19.12
CA ASP A 244 15.59 -9.80 -20.33
C ASP A 244 15.08 -9.10 -21.60
N ILE A 245 13.76 -9.00 -21.75
CA ILE A 245 13.16 -8.32 -22.90
C ILE A 245 13.53 -6.83 -22.91
N SER A 246 13.54 -6.16 -21.76
CA SER A 246 13.85 -4.72 -21.69
C SER A 246 15.26 -4.37 -22.20
N VAL A 247 16.24 -5.26 -21.99
CA VAL A 247 17.61 -5.09 -22.51
C VAL A 247 17.60 -5.08 -24.03
N THR A 248 16.84 -5.99 -24.65
CA THR A 248 16.72 -6.06 -26.12
C THR A 248 16.01 -4.84 -26.72
N ARG A 249 15.05 -4.26 -25.99
CA ARG A 249 14.31 -3.05 -26.41
C ARG A 249 15.11 -1.76 -26.25
N GLY A 250 16.20 -1.79 -25.49
CA GLY A 250 17.17 -0.71 -25.37
C GLY A 250 17.18 0.01 -24.01
N LYS A 251 18.24 0.79 -23.80
CA LYS A 251 18.65 1.37 -22.49
C LYS A 251 17.56 2.12 -21.72
N MET A 252 16.61 2.72 -22.42
CA MET A 252 15.53 3.46 -21.76
C MET A 252 14.46 2.52 -21.19
N HIS A 253 14.11 1.47 -21.93
CA HIS A 253 13.21 0.42 -21.44
C HIS A 253 13.84 -0.25 -20.22
N GLU A 254 15.10 -0.68 -20.33
CA GLU A 254 15.88 -1.27 -19.22
C GLU A 254 15.80 -0.41 -17.94
N LYS A 255 16.16 0.88 -18.03
CA LYS A 255 16.09 1.79 -16.87
C LYS A 255 14.69 1.89 -16.26
N ILE A 256 13.65 1.94 -17.09
CA ILE A 256 12.27 2.03 -16.61
C ILE A 256 11.85 0.72 -15.93
N ILE A 257 12.16 -0.42 -16.54
CA ILE A 257 11.83 -1.74 -16.01
C ILE A 257 12.56 -2.01 -14.70
N ASP A 258 13.85 -1.66 -14.60
CA ASP A 258 14.60 -1.74 -13.34
C ASP A 258 14.02 -0.85 -12.26
N SER A 259 13.59 0.36 -12.62
CA SER A 259 12.94 1.27 -11.68
C SER A 259 11.60 0.73 -11.18
N LEU A 260 10.81 0.13 -12.07
CA LEU A 260 9.55 -0.52 -11.70
C LEU A 260 9.79 -1.79 -10.87
N PHE A 261 10.86 -2.54 -11.14
CA PHE A 261 11.29 -3.68 -10.34
C PHE A 261 11.63 -3.25 -8.92
N GLN A 262 12.42 -2.18 -8.74
CA GLN A 262 12.73 -1.61 -7.42
C GLN A 262 11.47 -1.15 -6.67
N ILE A 263 10.54 -0.49 -7.37
CA ILE A 263 9.25 -0.08 -6.80
C ILE A 263 8.43 -1.31 -6.38
N PHE A 264 8.42 -2.37 -7.20
CA PHE A 264 7.67 -3.59 -6.91
C PHE A 264 8.28 -4.37 -5.74
N SER A 265 9.60 -4.49 -5.67
CA SER A 265 10.31 -5.27 -4.65
C SER A 265 10.42 -4.56 -3.29
N PHE A 266 10.14 -3.26 -3.24
CA PHE A 266 10.25 -2.46 -2.01
C PHE A 266 9.39 -3.02 -0.86
N ARG A 267 10.04 -3.60 0.17
CA ARG A 267 9.38 -4.36 1.27
C ARG A 267 8.39 -5.40 0.75
N TYR A 268 8.83 -6.18 -0.24
CA TYR A 268 8.01 -7.21 -0.86
C TYR A 268 7.48 -8.24 0.15
N THR A 269 6.22 -8.61 -0.06
CA THR A 269 5.56 -9.77 0.56
C THR A 269 4.69 -10.46 -0.50
N ASP A 270 4.23 -11.68 -0.26
CA ASP A 270 3.33 -12.39 -1.20
C ASP A 270 2.07 -11.57 -1.57
N GLY A 271 1.58 -10.72 -0.66
CA GLY A 271 0.45 -9.82 -0.93
C GLY A 271 0.73 -8.77 -2.00
N CYS A 272 2.00 -8.42 -2.23
CA CYS A 272 2.41 -7.45 -3.26
C CYS A 272 2.04 -7.91 -4.66
N ASN A 273 1.98 -9.23 -4.93
CA ASN A 273 1.51 -9.76 -6.20
C ASN A 273 0.11 -9.24 -6.58
N THR A 274 -0.79 -9.18 -5.61
CA THR A 274 -2.14 -8.66 -5.85
C THR A 274 -2.20 -7.15 -5.72
N LYS A 275 -1.56 -6.60 -4.67
CA LYS A 275 -1.59 -5.17 -4.37
C LYS A 275 -0.93 -4.35 -5.47
N ARG A 276 0.27 -4.73 -5.92
CA ARG A 276 1.12 -4.01 -6.88
C ARG A 276 1.04 -4.56 -8.31
N ARG A 277 -0.01 -5.31 -8.65
CA ARG A 277 -0.24 -5.80 -10.03
C ARG A 277 -0.15 -4.70 -11.10
N VAL A 278 -0.62 -3.49 -10.76
CA VAL A 278 -0.58 -2.33 -11.67
C VAL A 278 0.84 -1.91 -12.02
N VAL A 279 1.83 -2.19 -11.16
CA VAL A 279 3.24 -1.95 -11.45
C VAL A 279 3.74 -2.92 -12.52
N VAL A 280 3.35 -4.20 -12.43
CA VAL A 280 3.68 -5.22 -13.44
C VAL A 280 2.97 -4.94 -14.76
N TYR A 281 1.70 -4.54 -14.70
CA TYR A 281 0.97 -4.12 -15.89
C TYR A 281 1.63 -2.92 -16.57
N PHE A 282 2.08 -1.95 -15.79
CA PHE A 282 2.83 -0.83 -16.35
C PHE A 282 4.12 -1.29 -17.02
N ALA A 283 4.88 -2.21 -16.42
CA ALA A 283 6.07 -2.81 -17.03
C ALA A 283 5.75 -3.53 -18.36
N ILE A 284 4.68 -4.33 -18.39
CA ILE A 284 4.20 -5.00 -19.62
C ILE A 284 3.80 -3.96 -20.68
N ALA A 285 3.07 -2.90 -20.32
CA ALA A 285 2.65 -1.85 -21.23
C ALA A 285 3.84 -1.10 -21.85
N ILE A 286 4.89 -0.85 -21.06
CA ILE A 286 6.14 -0.25 -21.53
C ILE A 286 6.80 -1.10 -22.63
N LEU A 287 6.75 -2.42 -22.52
CA LEU A 287 7.41 -3.34 -23.47
C LEU A 287 6.54 -3.70 -24.68
N THR A 288 5.24 -3.47 -24.62
CA THR A 288 4.27 -3.85 -25.67
C THR A 288 3.71 -2.65 -26.43
N THR A 289 3.93 -1.43 -25.94
CA THR A 289 3.47 -0.20 -26.61
C THR A 289 4.65 0.50 -27.27
N ASN A 290 4.44 1.04 -28.46
CA ASN A 290 5.42 1.91 -29.09
C ASN A 290 5.42 3.29 -28.40
N ILE A 291 6.50 3.62 -27.68
CA ILE A 291 6.62 4.86 -26.89
C ILE A 291 7.83 5.65 -27.36
N VAL A 292 7.60 6.90 -27.77
CA VAL A 292 8.66 7.86 -28.10
C VAL A 292 9.09 8.60 -26.83
N PHE A 293 10.06 8.06 -26.09
CA PHE A 293 10.45 8.60 -24.78
C PHE A 293 10.93 10.06 -24.79
N SER A 294 11.44 10.57 -25.91
CA SER A 294 11.92 11.96 -26.02
C SER A 294 10.82 13.00 -25.81
N GLU A 295 9.56 12.65 -26.06
CA GLU A 295 8.41 13.56 -25.94
C GLU A 295 7.92 13.74 -24.49
N TYR A 296 8.41 12.91 -23.56
CA TYR A 296 7.96 12.91 -22.18
C TYR A 296 8.93 13.68 -21.29
N GLU A 297 8.40 14.68 -20.59
CA GLU A 297 9.06 15.36 -19.48
C GLU A 297 8.38 14.96 -18.18
N ILE A 298 9.16 14.83 -17.09
CA ILE A 298 8.60 14.48 -15.78
C ILE A 298 7.65 15.57 -15.29
N ILE A 299 8.02 16.84 -15.50
CA ILE A 299 7.22 18.02 -15.13
C ILE A 299 7.30 19.02 -16.28
N LYS A 300 6.15 19.33 -16.87
CA LYS A 300 6.03 20.35 -17.92
C LYS A 300 6.07 21.77 -17.34
N ASP A 301 5.27 22.03 -16.30
CA ASP A 301 5.23 23.34 -15.64
C ASP A 301 5.82 23.28 -14.22
N LYS A 302 7.03 23.82 -14.06
CA LYS A 302 7.72 23.87 -12.78
C LYS A 302 7.22 24.97 -11.84
N ARG A 303 6.44 25.95 -12.33
CA ARG A 303 5.99 27.10 -11.55
C ARG A 303 5.03 26.68 -10.44
N VAL A 304 4.09 25.79 -10.78
CA VAL A 304 3.14 25.22 -9.81
C VAL A 304 3.89 24.49 -8.70
N LEU A 305 4.88 23.66 -9.07
CA LEU A 305 5.70 22.95 -8.10
C LEU A 305 6.44 23.92 -7.16
N SER A 306 7.14 24.91 -7.71
CA SER A 306 7.87 25.90 -6.91
C SER A 306 6.94 26.70 -5.99
N CYS A 307 5.75 27.07 -6.47
CA CYS A 307 4.74 27.76 -5.67
C CYS A 307 4.29 26.91 -4.47
N VAL A 308 3.89 25.67 -4.70
CA VAL A 308 3.41 24.78 -3.64
C VAL A 308 4.52 24.46 -2.62
N LEU A 309 5.74 24.16 -3.09
CA LEU A 309 6.87 23.89 -2.20
C LEU A 309 7.21 25.11 -1.32
N SER A 310 7.09 26.34 -1.84
CA SER A 310 7.32 27.55 -1.04
C SER A 310 6.30 27.75 0.08
N GLN A 311 5.13 27.13 -0.02
CA GLN A 311 4.03 27.26 0.93
C GLN A 311 3.81 25.99 1.78
N MET A 312 4.63 24.95 1.61
CA MET A 312 4.39 23.64 2.24
C MET A 312 4.26 23.73 3.76
N ASN A 313 5.04 24.58 4.43
CA ASN A 313 4.98 24.74 5.89
C ASN A 313 3.62 25.25 6.37
N GLY A 314 2.90 26.02 5.55
CA GLY A 314 1.53 26.43 5.82
C GLY A 314 0.58 25.24 5.92
N VAL A 315 0.75 24.22 5.07
CA VAL A 315 -0.07 22.99 5.10
C VAL A 315 0.13 22.22 6.41
N PHE A 316 1.38 22.06 6.86
CA PHE A 316 1.66 21.39 8.14
C PHE A 316 1.13 22.18 9.34
N THR A 317 1.17 23.51 9.27
CA THR A 317 0.56 24.39 10.29
C THR A 317 -0.95 24.14 10.36
N GLN A 318 -1.64 24.05 9.22
CA GLN A 318 -3.09 23.77 9.18
C GLN A 318 -3.44 22.40 9.76
N VAL A 319 -2.68 21.35 9.42
CA VAL A 319 -2.87 20.00 9.99
C VAL A 319 -2.69 20.02 11.51
N LYS A 320 -1.64 20.68 12.01
CA LYS A 320 -1.37 20.83 13.44
C LYS A 320 -2.54 21.52 14.17
N GLU A 321 -2.97 22.67 13.66
CA GLU A 321 -4.07 23.44 14.22
C GLU A 321 -5.39 22.66 14.20
N HIS A 322 -5.65 21.88 13.16
CA HIS A 322 -6.82 21.02 13.08
C HIS A 322 -6.77 19.88 14.11
N GLY A 323 -5.66 19.15 14.19
CA GLY A 323 -5.48 18.08 15.17
C GLY A 323 -5.64 18.57 16.61
N ASN A 324 -5.06 19.73 16.93
CA ASN A 324 -5.18 20.35 18.26
C ASN A 324 -6.63 20.73 18.60
N ARG A 325 -7.38 21.29 17.64
CA ARG A 325 -8.81 21.60 17.84
C ARG A 325 -9.64 20.34 18.13
N ILE A 326 -9.40 19.24 17.41
CA ILE A 326 -10.09 17.97 17.66
C ILE A 326 -9.74 17.41 19.05
N LYS A 327 -8.47 17.50 19.45
CA LYS A 327 -8.03 17.05 20.78
C LYS A 327 -8.74 17.84 21.89
N GLN A 328 -8.76 19.17 21.79
CA GLN A 328 -9.44 20.05 22.74
C GLN A 328 -10.95 19.76 22.83
N ALA A 329 -11.61 19.54 21.68
CA ALA A 329 -13.04 19.19 21.66
C ALA A 329 -13.32 17.87 22.40
N LYS A 330 -12.48 16.85 22.20
CA LYS A 330 -12.61 15.56 22.91
C LYS A 330 -12.37 15.68 24.42
N GLU A 331 -11.40 16.49 24.83
CA GLU A 331 -11.14 16.77 26.24
C GLU A 331 -12.32 17.49 26.90
N GLN A 332 -12.92 18.46 26.21
CA GLN A 332 -14.12 19.16 26.68
C GLN A 332 -15.32 18.22 26.78
N GLU A 333 -15.58 17.37 25.78
CA GLU A 333 -16.64 16.36 25.83
C GLU A 333 -16.44 15.37 26.99
N MET A 334 -15.21 14.94 27.24
CA MET A 334 -14.91 14.03 28.34
C MET A 334 -15.13 14.69 29.71
N ASN A 335 -14.71 15.95 29.88
CA ASN A 335 -14.94 16.71 31.10
C ASN A 335 -16.44 16.96 31.34
N ASN A 336 -17.20 17.33 30.31
CA ASN A 336 -18.65 17.50 30.41
C ASN A 336 -19.37 16.19 30.76
N ASN A 337 -18.95 15.05 30.23
CA ASN A 337 -19.52 13.74 30.61
C ASN A 337 -19.18 13.34 32.06
N ILE A 338 -18.04 13.77 32.58
CA ILE A 338 -17.67 13.60 34.00
C ILE A 338 -18.52 14.51 34.88
N GLU A 339 -18.79 15.75 34.45
CA GLU A 339 -19.70 16.67 35.14
C GLU A 339 -21.17 16.22 35.08
N ASP A 340 -21.61 15.61 33.98
CA ASP A 340 -22.96 15.03 33.83
C ASP A 340 -23.15 13.73 34.64
N SER A 341 -22.06 13.00 34.91
CA SER A 341 -22.09 11.83 35.79
C SER A 341 -21.90 12.19 37.28
N SER A 342 -21.22 13.29 37.58
CA SER A 342 -21.13 13.85 38.94
C SER A 342 -22.41 14.60 39.37
N SER A 343 -23.13 15.21 38.41
CA SER A 343 -24.46 15.82 38.62
C SER A 343 -25.58 14.78 38.77
N LYS A 344 -25.41 13.55 38.23
CA LYS A 344 -26.29 12.39 38.51
C LYS A 344 -25.98 11.66 39.82
N SER A 345 -24.80 11.88 40.41
CA SER A 345 -24.47 11.37 41.75
C SER A 345 -24.76 12.38 42.87
N SER A 346 -25.13 13.62 42.53
CA SER A 346 -25.58 14.65 43.46
C SER A 346 -27.12 14.86 43.47
N GLN A 347 -27.89 14.09 42.71
CA GLN A 347 -29.37 14.06 42.80
C GLN A 347 -29.95 12.77 43.40
N ILE A 348 -29.11 11.85 43.90
CA ILE A 348 -29.55 10.64 44.64
C ILE A 348 -29.43 10.83 46.17
N ALA A 349 -28.88 11.95 46.65
CA ALA A 349 -28.79 12.26 48.07
C ALA A 349 -29.94 13.14 48.63
N ASP A 350 -30.76 13.76 47.76
CA ASP A 350 -31.78 14.75 48.19
C ASP A 350 -33.25 14.30 48.00
N ILE A 351 -33.50 13.01 47.78
CA ILE A 351 -34.87 12.44 47.82
C ILE A 351 -34.92 11.38 48.92
N GLN A 352 -34.74 11.83 50.17
CA GLN A 352 -34.95 11.01 51.35
C GLN A 352 -35.61 11.81 52.50
N ASN A 353 -36.56 12.70 52.19
CA ASN A 353 -37.21 13.49 53.22
C ASN A 353 -38.67 13.89 52.99
N ASP A 354 -39.47 13.12 52.24
CA ASP A 354 -40.93 13.33 52.27
C ASP A 354 -41.76 12.05 52.07
N LEU A 355 -42.71 11.89 53.01
CA LEU A 355 -43.83 10.96 53.09
C LEU A 355 -43.59 9.52 53.61
N PHE A 356 -43.74 9.39 54.94
CA PHE A 356 -44.39 8.25 55.56
C PHE A 356 -45.86 8.13 55.10
N GLY A 357 -46.28 6.94 54.66
CA GLY A 357 -47.67 6.58 54.37
C GLY A 357 -47.79 5.13 53.85
N ILE A 358 -47.81 4.16 54.76
CA ILE A 358 -48.01 2.70 54.59
C ILE A 358 -49.52 2.41 54.32
N PRO A 359 -50.07 1.19 53.94
CA PRO A 359 -49.56 -0.11 53.42
C PRO A 359 -50.32 -0.77 52.23
N GLY A 360 -49.76 -1.88 51.72
CA GLY A 360 -50.47 -3.07 51.20
C GLY A 360 -49.94 -3.57 49.85
N ASP A 361 -49.74 -4.85 49.54
CA ASP A 361 -49.94 -6.12 50.25
C ASP A 361 -49.13 -7.23 49.51
N VAL A 362 -49.02 -8.36 50.20
CA VAL A 362 -48.28 -9.62 50.05
C VAL A 362 -48.28 -10.31 48.67
N SER A 363 -47.12 -10.84 48.24
CA SER A 363 -46.95 -12.30 48.04
C SER A 363 -45.49 -12.70 47.78
N GLN A 364 -45.04 -13.71 48.53
CA GLN A 364 -43.76 -14.39 48.41
C GLN A 364 -43.83 -15.44 47.30
N ASN A 365 -42.72 -15.64 46.59
CA ASN A 365 -42.27 -17.01 46.30
C ASN A 365 -40.77 -17.06 46.03
N GLU A 366 -40.10 -17.91 46.80
CA GLU A 366 -38.70 -18.26 46.72
C GLU A 366 -38.39 -19.08 45.45
N LYS A 367 -37.18 -18.90 44.89
CA LYS A 367 -36.22 -20.01 44.73
C LYS A 367 -34.86 -19.53 44.23
N LYS A 368 -33.86 -19.77 45.07
CA LYS A 368 -32.43 -19.77 44.73
C LYS A 368 -32.07 -20.90 43.77
N THR A 369 -30.98 -20.64 43.04
CA THR A 369 -29.99 -21.58 42.50
C THR A 369 -30.27 -22.20 41.12
N ARG A 370 -29.56 -21.68 40.11
CA ARG A 370 -28.67 -22.49 39.24
C ARG A 370 -27.74 -21.57 38.43
N GLN A 371 -26.45 -21.71 38.70
CA GLN A 371 -25.38 -21.35 37.78
C GLN A 371 -25.58 -22.09 36.45
N ASN A 372 -25.73 -21.34 35.35
CA ASN A 372 -24.85 -21.39 34.18
C ASN A 372 -25.53 -20.84 32.92
N ASN A 373 -24.75 -20.01 32.22
CA ASN A 373 -24.72 -19.76 30.78
C ASN A 373 -25.83 -18.91 30.13
N LYS A 374 -25.47 -17.65 29.79
CA LYS A 374 -25.19 -17.26 28.39
C LYS A 374 -24.73 -15.80 28.28
N LYS A 375 -23.45 -15.63 27.92
CA LYS A 375 -22.81 -14.53 27.17
C LYS A 375 -21.50 -14.09 27.80
N SER A 376 -20.46 -14.89 27.59
CA SER A 376 -19.11 -14.40 27.30
C SER A 376 -18.20 -15.61 27.09
N ASN A 377 -17.98 -15.98 25.84
CA ASN A 377 -16.73 -16.55 25.32
C ASN A 377 -16.98 -17.18 23.96
N ALA A 378 -16.82 -16.39 22.91
CA ALA A 378 -16.40 -16.85 21.60
C ALA A 378 -16.05 -15.61 20.76
N GLU A 379 -15.00 -14.87 21.12
CA GLU A 379 -14.38 -13.92 20.18
C GLU A 379 -12.95 -13.45 20.54
N ASN A 380 -12.40 -13.81 21.69
CA ASN A 380 -11.10 -13.28 22.15
C ASN A 380 -9.96 -14.30 22.31
N THR A 381 -9.87 -15.31 21.44
CA THR A 381 -8.73 -16.25 21.52
C THR A 381 -8.19 -16.81 20.19
N ILE A 382 -8.32 -16.10 19.07
CA ILE A 382 -7.61 -16.46 17.81
C ILE A 382 -6.94 -15.25 17.12
N ILE A 383 -6.83 -14.08 17.77
CA ILE A 383 -6.06 -12.94 17.25
C ILE A 383 -4.92 -12.60 18.21
N LYS A 384 -4.06 -13.59 18.43
CA LYS A 384 -2.68 -13.41 18.88
C LYS A 384 -1.84 -14.22 17.90
N ASP A 385 -0.90 -13.55 17.23
CA ASP A 385 0.18 -14.08 16.36
C ASP A 385 0.22 -13.66 14.88
N ALA A 386 -0.33 -12.51 14.48
CA ALA A 386 -0.05 -11.99 13.12
C ALA A 386 0.16 -10.46 13.00
N THR A 387 0.29 -9.72 14.12
CA THR A 387 0.28 -8.24 14.08
C THR A 387 1.46 -7.55 14.76
N ASN A 388 2.50 -8.30 15.12
CA ASN A 388 3.74 -7.74 15.69
C ASN A 388 4.88 -7.57 14.68
N ASP A 389 4.70 -7.90 13.40
CA ASP A 389 5.83 -8.03 12.46
C ASP A 389 5.93 -6.93 11.38
N ILE A 390 5.07 -5.91 11.44
CA ILE A 390 4.98 -4.88 10.39
C ILE A 390 5.96 -3.72 10.63
N PHE A 391 6.41 -3.54 11.87
CA PHE A 391 7.29 -2.42 12.28
C PHE A 391 8.53 -2.85 13.10
N SER A 392 8.80 -4.15 13.24
CA SER A 392 9.95 -4.66 14.02
C SER A 392 11.00 -5.40 13.18
N THR A 393 10.84 -5.44 11.86
CA THR A 393 11.82 -6.04 10.96
C THR A 393 12.72 -4.94 10.42
N ASP A 394 14.02 -5.05 10.71
CA ASP A 394 15.06 -4.24 10.09
C ASP A 394 14.77 -4.11 8.59
N PHE A 395 14.86 -2.89 8.06
CA PHE A 395 14.48 -2.61 6.67
C PHE A 395 15.41 -3.27 5.63
N LEU A 396 16.47 -3.96 6.08
CA LEU A 396 17.36 -4.83 5.32
C LEU A 396 17.72 -6.08 6.14
N PRO A 397 18.12 -7.19 5.50
CA PRO A 397 18.89 -8.23 6.18
C PRO A 397 20.21 -7.63 6.67
N ARG A 398 20.59 -7.84 7.94
CA ARG A 398 21.95 -7.53 8.40
C ARG A 398 22.92 -8.43 7.64
N VAL A 399 23.89 -7.83 6.96
CA VAL A 399 25.00 -8.51 6.28
C VAL A 399 25.82 -9.31 7.29
#